data_AF-V6K906-F1
#
_entry.id   AF-V6K906-F1
#
_cell.length_a   1.000
_cell.length_b   1.000
_cell.length_c   1.000
_cell.angle_alpha   90.00
_cell.angle_beta   90.00
_cell.angle_gamma   90.00
#
_symmetry.space_group_name_H-M   'P 1'
#
loop_
_entity.id
_entity.type
_entity.pdbx_description
1 polymer ?
#
loop_
_entity_poly.entity_id
_entity_poly.type
_entity_poly.pdbx_seq_one_letter_code
_entity_poly.pdbx_strand_id
1 'polypeptide(L)'
;FHPEDPAAAPAPGGNVPVPPHDPGAAEPATEADARRRAGREHDHVAASGVRPAGGLSTASFLLPATSGRRPCTPQTPGPETTSPSGPEPGTGPGTAAGQASLFAATAPVGPRSATTSPVGEGTSAGNTDTAAGTGTRSRQGVRVAEPPSDSERLRLLDGRHHDPHSLLGARPAPGGVTVRVLRPSALGVTVVADGLRAELHHEGRGLFSGLLPVAEIPGYELLVRYEGHAAGAAHEVRVADPYRFLPALGELDLHLISEGRHEELWHALGAHPMSHGGVPGTRFTVWAPNAQGVRLAGDFTYWDGTQYPMRSLGSSGVWELFVPGIGEGARYKFEITGPDGSRS
;
A
#
# COMPACT_ATOMS: atom_id res chain seq x y z
N PHE A 1 -53.40 27.45 -2.71
CA PHE A 1 -52.61 27.06 -3.89
C PHE A 1 -51.16 27.46 -3.63
N HIS A 2 -50.27 26.47 -3.51
CA HIS A 2 -48.85 26.59 -3.91
C HIS A 2 -48.77 26.93 -5.42
N PRO A 3 -47.63 27.38 -6.02
CA PRO A 3 -46.21 27.10 -5.67
C PRO A 3 -45.28 28.35 -5.62
N GLU A 4 -44.12 28.41 -4.92
CA GLU A 4 -42.77 27.84 -5.21
C GLU A 4 -42.26 28.13 -6.64
N ASP A 5 -41.04 28.56 -6.99
CA ASP A 5 -39.69 28.88 -6.43
C ASP A 5 -38.90 29.56 -7.63
N PRO A 6 -37.58 29.86 -7.68
CA PRO A 6 -36.52 29.89 -6.67
C PRO A 6 -35.59 31.13 -6.67
N ALA A 7 -34.92 31.27 -5.53
CA ALA A 7 -33.90 32.25 -5.20
C ALA A 7 -32.51 31.96 -5.80
N ALA A 8 -31.75 33.05 -5.92
CA ALA A 8 -30.41 33.14 -6.49
C ALA A 8 -29.31 32.49 -5.64
N ALA A 9 -28.28 32.03 -6.34
CA ALA A 9 -27.01 31.49 -5.82
C ALA A 9 -26.21 32.52 -5.00
N PRO A 10 -25.44 32.06 -3.99
CA PRO A 10 -24.29 32.80 -3.48
C PRO A 10 -22.96 32.17 -3.92
N ALA A 11 -22.03 33.04 -4.28
CA ALA A 11 -20.64 32.75 -4.63
C ALA A 11 -19.84 32.15 -3.46
N PRO A 12 -18.83 31.30 -3.70
CA PRO A 12 -17.91 30.84 -2.67
C PRO A 12 -16.87 31.92 -2.35
N GLY A 13 -16.91 32.42 -1.11
CA GLY A 13 -15.92 33.32 -0.55
C GLY A 13 -14.73 32.60 0.09
N GLY A 14 -13.59 33.30 0.10
CA GLY A 14 -12.70 33.34 1.26
C GLY A 14 -11.60 32.28 1.33
N ASN A 15 -10.56 32.45 0.51
CA ASN A 15 -9.27 31.81 0.67
C ASN A 15 -8.63 32.26 2.01
N VAL A 16 -8.35 31.34 2.92
CA VAL A 16 -7.67 31.63 4.20
C VAL A 16 -6.16 31.74 3.95
N PRO A 17 -5.48 32.85 4.31
CA PRO A 17 -4.04 32.98 4.10
C PRO A 17 -3.26 32.15 5.13
N VAL A 18 -2.43 31.24 4.64
CA VAL A 18 -1.35 30.60 5.41
C VAL A 18 -0.27 31.67 5.69
N PRO A 19 0.22 31.83 6.93
CA PRO A 19 1.26 32.83 7.23
C PRO A 19 2.60 32.45 6.56
N PRO A 20 3.41 33.43 6.12
CA PRO A 20 4.70 33.17 5.49
C PRO A 20 5.71 32.64 6.51
N HIS A 21 6.40 31.56 6.13
CA HIS A 21 7.67 31.16 6.77
C HIS A 21 8.72 32.22 6.44
N ASP A 22 9.16 32.95 7.44
CA ASP A 22 10.29 33.87 7.34
C ASP A 22 11.61 33.09 7.43
N PRO A 23 12.49 33.13 6.41
CA PRO A 23 13.82 32.53 6.50
C PRO A 23 14.75 33.53 7.20
N GLY A 24 14.70 33.54 8.52
CA GLY A 24 15.58 34.34 9.36
C GLY A 24 17.01 33.80 9.39
N ALA A 25 17.86 34.42 8.57
CA ALA A 25 19.26 34.76 8.80
C ALA A 25 20.21 33.68 9.36
N ALA A 26 21.03 33.14 8.47
CA ALA A 26 22.36 32.66 8.79
C ALA A 26 23.27 33.84 9.20
N GLU A 27 24.00 33.70 10.31
CA GLU A 27 25.27 34.39 10.58
C GLU A 27 26.15 33.50 11.49
N PRO A 28 27.49 33.67 11.47
CA PRO A 28 28.44 32.57 11.27
C PRO A 28 28.97 31.93 12.56
N ALA A 29 29.23 30.62 12.50
CA ALA A 29 29.97 29.89 13.53
C ALA A 29 31.38 30.48 13.65
N THR A 30 31.64 31.13 14.79
CA THR A 30 32.97 31.62 15.16
C THR A 30 33.80 30.46 15.69
N GLU A 31 35.02 30.37 15.18
CA GLU A 31 36.07 29.42 15.52
C GLU A 31 36.53 29.59 16.97
N ALA A 32 35.77 29.06 17.94
CA ALA A 32 36.14 29.12 19.36
C ALA A 32 35.39 28.11 20.25
N ASP A 33 35.22 26.83 19.86
CA ASP A 33 34.81 25.81 20.85
C ASP A 33 35.23 24.36 20.53
N ALA A 34 36.33 24.18 19.77
CA ALA A 34 36.87 22.86 19.44
C ALA A 34 38.00 22.39 20.38
N ARG A 35 38.12 22.95 21.59
CA ARG A 35 39.18 22.58 22.55
C ARG A 35 38.71 22.55 24.01
N ARG A 36 37.68 21.76 24.33
CA ARG A 36 37.44 21.40 25.74
C ARG A 36 36.62 20.12 25.92
N ARG A 37 37.22 18.96 25.64
CA ARG A 37 36.88 17.66 26.28
C ARG A 37 37.90 16.58 25.88
N ALA A 38 39.14 16.80 26.27
CA ALA A 38 40.12 15.73 26.47
C ALA A 38 40.65 15.90 27.90
N GLY A 39 40.55 14.85 28.71
CA GLY A 39 41.21 14.76 30.02
C GLY A 39 40.27 14.55 31.22
N ARG A 40 39.99 13.28 31.54
CA ARG A 40 40.14 12.76 32.91
C ARG A 40 40.06 11.22 32.92
N GLU A 41 41.22 10.59 33.06
CA GLU A 41 41.39 9.22 33.53
C GLU A 41 40.96 9.08 35.00
N HIS A 42 40.52 7.87 35.37
CA HIS A 42 40.70 7.31 36.70
C HIS A 42 41.10 5.82 36.56
N ASP A 43 42.12 5.47 37.34
CA ASP A 43 42.84 4.20 37.46
C ASP A 43 41.98 2.96 37.80
N HIS A 44 42.42 1.78 37.33
CA HIS A 44 42.87 0.69 38.23
C HIS A 44 43.46 -0.54 37.47
N VAL A 45 44.76 -0.78 37.72
CA VAL A 45 45.43 -2.05 38.13
C VAL A 45 45.49 -3.27 37.19
N ALA A 46 46.71 -3.52 36.69
CA ALA A 46 47.55 -4.75 36.61
C ALA A 46 46.92 -6.11 36.17
N ALA A 47 47.57 -7.02 35.42
CA ALA A 47 48.99 -7.34 35.30
C ALA A 47 49.27 -8.28 34.09
N SER A 48 50.57 -8.46 33.80
CA SER A 48 51.23 -9.48 32.96
C SER A 48 51.03 -9.36 31.43
N GLY A 49 52.03 -9.05 30.61
CA GLY A 49 53.38 -9.67 30.51
C GLY A 49 53.35 -10.57 29.28
N VAL A 50 53.96 -10.22 28.14
CA VAL A 50 55.32 -10.61 27.72
C VAL A 50 55.66 -9.88 26.39
N ARG A 51 56.97 -9.65 26.20
CA ARG A 51 57.67 -8.84 25.19
C ARG A 51 57.94 -9.56 23.84
N PRO A 52 58.53 -8.87 22.83
CA PRO A 52 58.17 -8.98 21.40
C PRO A 52 59.29 -9.50 20.48
N ALA A 53 58.99 -9.64 19.19
CA ALA A 53 59.86 -9.45 18.00
C ALA A 53 58.97 -9.78 16.78
N GLY A 54 59.00 -9.14 15.61
CA GLY A 54 60.01 -8.37 14.89
C GLY A 54 59.82 -8.74 13.41
N GLY A 55 60.21 -7.86 12.49
CA GLY A 55 60.52 -8.26 11.10
C GLY A 55 59.55 -7.81 10.01
N LEU A 56 60.02 -6.80 9.28
CA LEU A 56 59.62 -6.38 7.95
C LEU A 56 59.75 -7.54 6.93
N SER A 57 58.92 -7.56 5.86
CA SER A 57 59.45 -7.77 4.49
C SER A 57 58.44 -7.44 3.40
N THR A 58 58.93 -6.63 2.48
CA THR A 58 58.48 -6.28 1.13
C THR A 58 58.27 -7.50 0.23
N ALA A 59 57.32 -7.43 -0.71
CA ALA A 59 57.46 -7.98 -2.07
C ALA A 59 56.38 -7.42 -3.02
N SER A 60 56.84 -6.62 -3.97
CA SER A 60 56.15 -6.28 -5.23
C SER A 60 56.08 -7.52 -6.13
N PHE A 61 55.01 -7.69 -6.93
CA PHE A 61 55.13 -8.36 -8.24
C PHE A 61 54.07 -7.89 -9.26
N LEU A 62 54.61 -7.16 -10.24
CA LEU A 62 54.31 -6.93 -11.65
C LEU A 62 53.06 -7.51 -12.36
N LEU A 63 52.50 -6.63 -13.20
CA LEU A 63 51.68 -6.91 -14.40
C LEU A 63 52.40 -7.77 -15.44
N PRO A 64 51.64 -8.29 -16.42
CA PRO A 64 52.01 -8.07 -17.83
C PRO A 64 50.88 -7.44 -18.67
N ALA A 65 51.28 -6.78 -19.75
CA ALA A 65 50.44 -6.03 -20.68
C ALA A 65 50.48 -6.61 -22.11
N THR A 66 49.44 -6.23 -22.88
CA THR A 66 49.31 -6.23 -24.36
C THR A 66 49.01 -7.60 -25.01
N SER A 67 48.14 -7.75 -26.02
CA SER A 67 47.86 -6.91 -27.18
C SER A 67 46.57 -7.38 -27.91
N GLY A 68 45.97 -6.53 -28.76
CA GLY A 68 45.05 -6.99 -29.83
C GLY A 68 43.78 -6.15 -30.07
N ARG A 69 43.92 -4.95 -30.65
CA ARG A 69 42.79 -4.24 -31.31
C ARG A 69 42.55 -4.84 -32.69
N ARG A 70 41.28 -5.15 -33.03
CA ARG A 70 40.74 -5.08 -34.40
C ARG A 70 39.36 -4.42 -34.37
N PRO A 71 39.05 -3.52 -35.32
CA PRO A 71 37.79 -2.78 -35.35
C PRO A 71 36.67 -3.58 -36.03
N CYS A 72 35.45 -3.51 -35.49
CA CYS A 72 34.24 -3.93 -36.19
C CYS A 72 33.81 -2.82 -37.15
N THR A 73 33.79 -3.14 -38.44
CA THR A 73 33.25 -2.31 -39.52
C THR A 73 31.72 -2.39 -39.52
N PRO A 74 30.99 -1.28 -39.74
CA PRO A 74 29.55 -1.33 -40.03
C PRO A 74 29.33 -1.73 -41.50
N GLN A 75 28.39 -2.66 -41.76
CA GLN A 75 27.92 -2.95 -43.11
C GLN A 75 26.74 -2.05 -43.46
N THR A 76 26.90 -1.31 -44.56
CA THR A 76 25.87 -0.57 -45.30
C THR A 76 25.28 -1.49 -46.37
N PRO A 77 23.94 -1.56 -46.57
CA PRO A 77 23.35 -2.06 -47.80
C PRO A 77 23.22 -0.93 -48.84
N GLY A 78 23.76 -1.15 -50.04
CA GLY A 78 23.53 -0.35 -51.24
C GLY A 78 22.50 -0.99 -52.19
N PRO A 79 22.07 -0.27 -53.26
CA PRO A 79 20.70 -0.26 -53.76
C PRO A 79 20.46 -1.08 -55.05
N GLU A 80 19.17 -1.35 -55.37
CA GLU A 80 18.55 -1.41 -56.72
C GLU A 80 17.07 -1.86 -56.56
N THR A 81 16.06 -0.98 -56.77
CA THR A 81 15.33 -0.71 -58.04
C THR A 81 14.71 -2.00 -58.60
N THR A 82 13.38 -2.22 -58.67
CA THR A 82 12.39 -1.50 -59.49
C THR A 82 10.97 -2.02 -59.17
N SER A 83 9.97 -1.13 -59.15
CA SER A 83 8.53 -1.45 -59.26
C SER A 83 8.17 -1.97 -60.68
N PRO A 84 6.95 -2.47 -60.98
CA PRO A 84 5.77 -1.58 -61.08
C PRO A 84 4.37 -2.17 -60.77
N SER A 85 3.46 -1.21 -60.52
CA SER A 85 2.04 -1.17 -60.91
C SER A 85 0.96 -1.95 -60.13
N GLY A 86 0.00 -1.16 -59.61
CA GLY A 86 -1.35 -1.58 -59.20
C GLY A 86 -2.25 -1.99 -60.38
N PRO A 87 -3.58 -2.17 -60.16
CA PRO A 87 -4.44 -1.01 -59.87
C PRO A 87 -5.62 -1.27 -58.89
N GLU A 88 -6.10 -0.19 -58.26
CA GLU A 88 -7.50 0.00 -57.83
C GLU A 88 -8.31 0.53 -59.06
N PRO A 89 -9.64 0.34 -59.21
CA PRO A 89 -10.65 0.84 -58.24
C PRO A 89 -12.00 0.08 -58.16
N GLY A 90 -12.86 0.45 -57.20
CA GLY A 90 -14.29 0.08 -57.26
C GLY A 90 -15.13 0.41 -56.02
N THR A 91 -15.87 1.52 -56.08
CA THR A 91 -16.95 1.92 -55.16
C THR A 91 -18.22 1.08 -55.37
N GLY A 92 -18.94 0.75 -54.28
CA GLY A 92 -20.36 0.37 -54.35
C GLY A 92 -20.90 -0.31 -53.06
N PRO A 93 -22.04 0.12 -52.49
CA PRO A 93 -22.61 -0.41 -51.25
C PRO A 93 -23.58 -1.57 -51.51
N GLY A 94 -23.70 -2.50 -50.56
CA GLY A 94 -24.60 -3.65 -50.65
C GLY A 94 -25.05 -4.17 -49.30
N THR A 95 -26.26 -3.78 -48.91
CA THR A 95 -27.10 -4.40 -47.87
C THR A 95 -27.43 -5.85 -48.25
N ALA A 96 -27.32 -6.80 -47.30
CA ALA A 96 -28.37 -7.75 -46.92
C ALA A 96 -27.83 -8.98 -46.16
N ALA A 97 -28.42 -9.18 -44.98
CA ALA A 97 -28.96 -10.43 -44.44
C ALA A 97 -28.15 -11.73 -44.49
N GLY A 98 -27.97 -12.33 -43.31
CA GLY A 98 -28.33 -13.76 -43.17
C GLY A 98 -27.55 -14.59 -42.16
N GLN A 99 -28.20 -14.82 -41.01
CA GLN A 99 -28.29 -16.11 -40.31
C GLN A 99 -27.01 -16.61 -39.61
N ALA A 100 -26.95 -16.62 -38.27
CA ALA A 100 -27.48 -17.64 -37.33
C ALA A 100 -26.23 -18.19 -36.58
N SER A 101 -26.21 -18.54 -35.29
CA SER A 101 -27.26 -19.02 -34.42
C SER A 101 -26.80 -18.98 -32.95
N LEU A 102 -27.77 -18.68 -32.06
CA LEU A 102 -28.06 -19.34 -30.77
C LEU A 102 -26.95 -19.48 -29.71
N PHE A 103 -27.12 -18.79 -28.57
CA PHE A 103 -27.40 -19.46 -27.29
C PHE A 103 -28.22 -18.53 -26.37
N ALA A 104 -29.20 -19.14 -25.68
CA ALA A 104 -30.36 -18.52 -25.08
C ALA A 104 -30.12 -17.92 -23.69
N ALA A 105 -30.80 -16.81 -23.42
CA ALA A 105 -31.04 -16.25 -22.10
C ALA A 105 -32.29 -16.89 -21.46
N THR A 106 -32.26 -17.13 -20.15
CA THR A 106 -33.50 -17.29 -19.36
C THR A 106 -33.26 -16.80 -17.93
N ALA A 107 -34.11 -15.86 -17.50
CA ALA A 107 -34.40 -15.45 -16.13
C ALA A 107 -35.91 -15.12 -16.07
N PRO A 108 -36.54 -14.85 -14.92
CA PRO A 108 -36.43 -15.48 -13.59
C PRO A 108 -37.81 -15.98 -13.09
N VAL A 109 -37.86 -16.78 -12.01
CA VAL A 109 -39.12 -17.06 -11.30
C VAL A 109 -38.90 -17.03 -9.78
N GLY A 110 -39.68 -16.22 -9.08
CA GLY A 110 -40.09 -16.41 -7.69
C GLY A 110 -41.59 -16.10 -7.58
N PRO A 111 -42.21 -15.98 -6.38
CA PRO A 111 -41.94 -16.63 -5.10
C PRO A 111 -43.18 -17.45 -4.63
N ARG A 112 -43.06 -18.29 -3.59
CA ARG A 112 -44.23 -18.84 -2.85
C ARG A 112 -43.92 -19.02 -1.36
N SER A 113 -44.81 -18.49 -0.52
CA SER A 113 -44.81 -18.61 0.94
C SER A 113 -45.82 -19.67 1.43
N ALA A 114 -45.55 -20.21 2.62
CA ALA A 114 -46.45 -20.35 3.79
C ALA A 114 -46.70 -21.77 4.38
N THR A 115 -46.56 -21.81 5.74
CA THR A 115 -47.30 -22.63 6.75
C THR A 115 -46.73 -24.05 7.01
N THR A 116 -46.44 -24.55 8.23
CA THR A 116 -47.13 -24.49 9.56
C THR A 116 -46.22 -25.02 10.69
N SER A 117 -46.42 -24.57 11.94
CA SER A 117 -45.94 -25.20 13.20
C SER A 117 -46.85 -26.37 13.66
N PRO A 118 -46.47 -27.20 14.67
CA PRO A 118 -46.80 -26.90 16.08
C PRO A 118 -45.69 -27.27 17.11
N VAL A 119 -45.51 -26.49 18.18
CA VAL A 119 -45.89 -26.69 19.61
C VAL A 119 -45.31 -27.93 20.31
N GLY A 120 -44.50 -27.68 21.35
CA GLY A 120 -44.08 -28.62 22.39
C GLY A 120 -43.52 -27.84 23.60
N GLU A 121 -44.25 -27.86 24.69
CA GLU A 121 -44.08 -27.11 25.94
C GLU A 121 -43.37 -27.98 27.01
N GLY A 122 -42.56 -27.39 27.90
CA GLY A 122 -41.93 -28.13 29.00
C GLY A 122 -40.88 -27.39 29.85
N THR A 123 -41.37 -26.59 30.81
CA THR A 123 -40.92 -26.48 32.22
C THR A 123 -39.47 -26.08 32.61
N SER A 124 -39.36 -24.83 33.10
CA SER A 124 -38.75 -24.32 34.36
C SER A 124 -37.77 -25.17 35.18
N ALA A 125 -36.60 -24.61 35.52
CA ALA A 125 -36.21 -24.22 36.90
C ALA A 125 -34.69 -23.94 37.03
N GLY A 126 -34.31 -22.92 37.82
CA GLY A 126 -32.99 -22.85 38.45
C GLY A 126 -32.31 -21.48 38.47
N ASN A 127 -32.68 -20.63 39.44
CA ASN A 127 -31.84 -19.52 39.88
C ASN A 127 -30.60 -20.07 40.61
N THR A 128 -29.42 -19.54 40.30
CA THR A 128 -28.40 -19.30 41.33
C THR A 128 -27.74 -17.95 41.09
N ASP A 129 -27.86 -17.15 42.14
CA ASP A 129 -27.17 -15.90 42.40
C ASP A 129 -25.64 -16.15 42.46
N THR A 130 -24.85 -15.30 41.84
CA THR A 130 -23.42 -15.16 42.20
C THR A 130 -23.05 -13.69 42.06
N ALA A 131 -22.78 -13.13 43.22
CA ALA A 131 -22.41 -11.76 43.47
C ALA A 131 -21.04 -11.37 42.87
N ALA A 132 -20.92 -10.07 42.64
CA ALA A 132 -19.70 -9.28 42.72
C ALA A 132 -18.57 -9.61 41.74
N GLY A 133 -18.61 -8.91 40.59
CA GLY A 133 -17.41 -8.43 39.94
C GLY A 133 -17.63 -6.97 39.56
N THR A 134 -16.94 -6.05 40.23
CA THR A 134 -16.77 -4.66 39.78
C THR A 134 -15.99 -4.71 38.47
N GLY A 135 -16.70 -4.99 37.38
CA GLY A 135 -16.17 -4.98 36.03
C GLY A 135 -16.08 -3.53 35.58
N THR A 136 -14.87 -2.98 35.60
CA THR A 136 -14.51 -1.85 34.73
C THR A 136 -14.98 -2.20 33.32
N ARG A 137 -16.03 -1.53 32.82
CA ARG A 137 -16.59 -1.76 31.48
C ARG A 137 -15.45 -1.66 30.46
N SER A 138 -15.06 -2.78 29.87
CA SER A 138 -13.98 -2.81 28.89
C SER A 138 -14.38 -1.98 27.67
N ARG A 139 -13.37 -1.32 27.13
CA ARG A 139 -13.39 -0.53 25.90
C ARG A 139 -13.73 -1.46 24.72
N GLN A 140 -15.03 -1.52 24.41
CA GLN A 140 -15.68 -1.77 23.12
C GLN A 140 -15.27 -3.01 22.30
N GLY A 141 -16.00 -4.12 22.50
CA GLY A 141 -16.56 -5.00 21.45
C GLY A 141 -15.65 -5.77 20.49
N VAL A 142 -14.37 -5.42 20.37
CA VAL A 142 -13.42 -6.06 19.44
C VAL A 142 -12.98 -7.39 20.04
N ARG A 143 -13.11 -8.44 19.25
CA ARG A 143 -12.53 -9.75 19.57
C ARG A 143 -11.21 -9.91 18.84
N VAL A 144 -10.37 -10.83 19.32
CA VAL A 144 -9.17 -11.23 18.60
C VAL A 144 -9.58 -11.82 17.26
N ALA A 145 -9.01 -11.29 16.17
CA ALA A 145 -9.20 -11.87 14.86
C ALA A 145 -8.45 -13.21 14.75
N GLU A 146 -8.94 -14.11 13.91
CA GLU A 146 -8.17 -15.31 13.57
C GLU A 146 -6.80 -14.89 13.01
N PRO A 147 -5.67 -15.42 13.48
CA PRO A 147 -4.38 -15.01 12.93
C PRO A 147 -4.24 -15.49 11.47
N PRO A 148 -3.59 -14.72 10.58
CA PRO A 148 -3.21 -15.24 9.26
C PRO A 148 -2.23 -16.41 9.42
N SER A 149 -2.07 -17.23 8.39
CA SER A 149 -1.05 -18.28 8.44
C SER A 149 0.34 -17.67 8.62
N ASP A 150 1.23 -18.36 9.36
CA ASP A 150 2.59 -17.86 9.61
C ASP A 150 3.34 -17.57 8.31
N SER A 151 3.11 -18.38 7.26
CA SER A 151 3.73 -18.19 5.96
C SER A 151 3.28 -16.91 5.24
N GLU A 152 1.99 -16.55 5.34
CA GLU A 152 1.43 -15.33 4.77
C GLU A 152 1.89 -14.11 5.56
N ARG A 153 1.85 -14.21 6.89
CA ARG A 153 2.34 -13.19 7.81
C ARG A 153 3.81 -12.85 7.56
N LEU A 154 4.68 -13.86 7.47
CA LEU A 154 6.10 -13.65 7.20
C LEU A 154 6.32 -13.03 5.83
N ARG A 155 5.66 -13.53 4.77
CA ARG A 155 5.74 -12.93 3.43
C ARG A 155 5.35 -11.45 3.43
N LEU A 156 4.30 -11.08 4.16
CA LEU A 156 3.86 -9.70 4.28
C LEU A 156 4.93 -8.82 4.96
N LEU A 157 5.40 -9.27 6.13
CA LEU A 157 6.36 -8.53 6.95
C LEU A 157 7.73 -8.39 6.27
N ASP A 158 8.14 -9.41 5.51
CA ASP A 158 9.41 -9.42 4.78
C ASP A 158 9.32 -8.76 3.39
N GLY A 159 8.13 -8.33 2.96
CA GLY A 159 7.93 -7.56 1.74
C GLY A 159 7.90 -8.41 0.47
N ARG A 160 7.52 -9.68 0.62
CA ARG A 160 7.48 -10.71 -0.43
C ARG A 160 6.05 -11.16 -0.75
N HIS A 161 5.05 -10.44 -0.23
CA HIS A 161 3.65 -10.78 -0.42
C HIS A 161 3.13 -10.14 -1.70
N HIS A 162 2.65 -10.96 -2.63
CA HIS A 162 2.15 -10.49 -3.92
C HIS A 162 0.74 -9.91 -3.84
N ASP A 163 -0.09 -10.34 -2.88
CA ASP A 163 -1.44 -9.80 -2.71
C ASP A 163 -1.73 -9.35 -1.26
N PRO A 164 -1.18 -8.21 -0.80
CA PRO A 164 -1.44 -7.70 0.54
C PRO A 164 -2.93 -7.42 0.84
N HIS A 165 -3.77 -7.21 -0.18
CA HIS A 165 -5.20 -6.92 0.00
C HIS A 165 -5.99 -8.18 0.43
N SER A 166 -5.47 -9.38 0.15
CA SER A 166 -6.00 -10.61 0.75
C SER A 166 -5.74 -10.73 2.24
N LEU A 167 -4.89 -9.90 2.84
CA LEU A 167 -4.57 -9.93 4.28
C LEU A 167 -4.98 -8.65 5.01
N LEU A 168 -4.68 -7.50 4.44
CA LEU A 168 -4.92 -6.19 5.02
C LEU A 168 -6.30 -5.65 4.66
N GLY A 169 -6.75 -4.63 5.39
CA GLY A 169 -8.07 -4.04 5.23
C GLY A 169 -9.17 -4.78 5.99
N ALA A 170 -10.40 -4.29 5.81
CA ALA A 170 -11.61 -4.88 6.35
C ALA A 170 -12.12 -6.02 5.44
N ARG A 171 -12.40 -7.18 6.04
CA ARG A 171 -12.86 -8.38 5.32
C ARG A 171 -13.95 -9.11 6.11
N PRO A 172 -14.97 -9.69 5.46
CA PRO A 172 -15.98 -10.47 6.15
C PRO A 172 -15.35 -11.71 6.79
N ALA A 173 -15.81 -12.07 7.99
CA ALA A 173 -15.35 -13.26 8.71
C ALA A 173 -16.50 -13.86 9.54
N PRO A 174 -16.43 -15.14 9.95
CA PRO A 174 -17.39 -15.69 10.89
C PRO A 174 -17.46 -14.83 12.17
N GLY A 175 -18.64 -14.31 12.49
CA GLY A 175 -18.85 -13.47 13.67
C GLY A 175 -18.61 -11.97 13.47
N GLY A 176 -18.32 -11.50 12.25
CA GLY A 176 -18.37 -10.08 11.91
C GLY A 176 -17.39 -9.66 10.80
N VAL A 177 -16.69 -8.55 10.99
CA VAL A 177 -15.71 -8.03 10.02
C VAL A 177 -14.34 -8.02 10.66
N THR A 178 -13.40 -8.73 10.06
CA THR A 178 -12.00 -8.65 10.49
C THR A 178 -11.32 -7.47 9.83
N VAL A 179 -10.70 -6.61 10.61
CA VAL A 179 -9.85 -5.53 10.13
C VAL A 179 -8.39 -5.84 10.48
N ARG A 180 -7.50 -5.81 9.49
CA ARG A 180 -6.06 -5.96 9.70
C ARG A 180 -5.30 -4.79 9.08
N VAL A 181 -4.37 -4.24 9.85
CA VAL A 181 -3.67 -3.00 9.51
C VAL A 181 -2.18 -3.17 9.78
N LEU A 182 -1.36 -2.79 8.79
CA LEU A 182 0.09 -2.71 8.93
C LEU A 182 0.50 -1.24 9.12
N ARG A 183 0.93 -0.90 10.34
CA ARG A 183 1.46 0.42 10.72
C ARG A 183 2.71 0.22 11.58
N PRO A 184 3.89 0.17 10.94
CA PRO A 184 5.16 0.14 11.65
C PRO A 184 5.26 1.30 12.66
N SER A 185 5.89 1.03 13.80
CA SER A 185 6.14 2.03 14.87
C SER A 185 4.88 2.66 15.51
N ALA A 186 3.67 2.20 15.18
CA ALA A 186 2.47 2.64 15.87
C ALA A 186 2.40 2.03 17.29
N LEU A 187 1.99 2.84 18.26
CA LEU A 187 1.67 2.43 19.63
C LEU A 187 0.29 1.79 19.74
N GLY A 188 -0.60 2.07 18.79
CA GLY A 188 -1.95 1.51 18.76
C GLY A 188 -2.71 1.97 17.52
N VAL A 189 -3.69 1.17 17.11
CA VAL A 189 -4.58 1.47 15.99
C VAL A 189 -6.01 1.28 16.45
N THR A 190 -6.87 2.26 16.20
CA THR A 190 -8.29 2.20 16.50
C THR A 190 -9.09 2.40 15.22
N VAL A 191 -10.03 1.49 14.95
CA VAL A 191 -11.02 1.66 13.88
C VAL A 191 -12.15 2.53 14.40
N VAL A 192 -12.52 3.55 13.61
CA VAL A 192 -13.65 4.44 13.88
C VAL A 192 -14.63 4.34 12.72
N ALA A 193 -15.87 3.96 13.03
CA ALA A 193 -16.94 3.78 12.05
C ALA A 193 -18.30 4.04 12.73
N ASP A 194 -19.15 4.94 12.23
CA ASP A 194 -20.55 5.12 12.65
C ASP A 194 -20.87 4.86 14.14
N GLY A 195 -20.21 5.59 15.05
CA GLY A 195 -20.40 5.46 16.50
C GLY A 195 -19.66 4.28 17.17
N LEU A 196 -19.10 3.37 16.38
CA LEU A 196 -18.14 2.35 16.81
C LEU A 196 -16.74 2.98 16.92
N ARG A 197 -16.08 2.67 18.03
CA ARG A 197 -14.65 2.89 18.24
C ARG A 197 -14.06 1.59 18.76
N ALA A 198 -13.09 1.05 18.03
CA ALA A 198 -12.63 -0.33 18.17
C ALA A 198 -11.10 -0.36 18.16
N GLU A 199 -10.46 -0.50 19.33
CA GLU A 199 -8.99 -0.62 19.42
C GLU A 199 -8.56 -2.02 18.97
N LEU A 200 -7.61 -2.09 18.02
CA LEU A 200 -7.10 -3.34 17.47
C LEU A 200 -6.01 -3.93 18.36
N HIS A 201 -5.89 -5.26 18.35
CA HIS A 201 -4.85 -5.99 19.04
C HIS A 201 -3.54 -5.91 18.26
N HIS A 202 -2.45 -5.57 18.95
CA HIS A 202 -1.12 -5.61 18.36
C HIS A 202 -0.62 -7.04 18.28
N GLU A 203 -0.30 -7.50 17.07
CA GLU A 203 0.24 -8.83 16.85
C GLU A 203 1.78 -8.84 16.73
N GLY A 204 2.43 -7.68 16.80
CA GLY A 204 3.89 -7.55 16.65
C GLY A 204 4.33 -7.02 15.28
N ARG A 205 5.52 -6.42 15.24
CA ARG A 205 6.13 -5.81 14.03
C ARG A 205 5.20 -4.83 13.29
N GLY A 206 4.34 -4.11 14.03
CA GLY A 206 3.43 -3.12 13.48
C GLY A 206 2.18 -3.71 12.81
N LEU A 207 1.92 -5.01 12.92
CA LEU A 207 0.67 -5.61 12.49
C LEU A 207 -0.37 -5.54 13.60
N PHE A 208 -1.57 -5.08 13.27
CA PHE A 208 -2.70 -4.96 14.18
C PHE A 208 -3.93 -5.65 13.59
N SER A 209 -4.72 -6.31 14.43
CA SER A 209 -5.93 -7.01 13.99
C SER A 209 -7.07 -6.91 15.00
N GLY A 210 -8.30 -7.07 14.51
CA GLY A 210 -9.47 -7.15 15.36
C GLY A 210 -10.70 -7.59 14.58
N LEU A 211 -11.57 -8.32 15.25
CA LEU A 211 -12.89 -8.72 14.74
C LEU A 211 -13.94 -7.75 15.29
N LEU A 212 -14.51 -6.95 14.41
CA LEU A 212 -15.56 -6.00 14.70
C LEU A 212 -16.91 -6.72 14.69
N PRO A 213 -17.78 -6.52 15.70
CA PRO A 213 -19.07 -7.20 15.80
C PRO A 213 -20.13 -6.50 14.93
N VAL A 214 -19.87 -6.38 13.64
CA VAL A 214 -20.73 -5.75 12.63
C VAL A 214 -21.02 -6.74 11.50
N ALA A 215 -22.21 -6.67 10.90
CA ALA A 215 -22.64 -7.62 9.87
C ALA A 215 -22.01 -7.34 8.49
N GLU A 216 -21.81 -6.07 8.17
CA GLU A 216 -21.26 -5.61 6.90
C GLU A 216 -20.06 -4.70 7.15
N ILE A 217 -19.20 -4.55 6.13
CA ILE A 217 -18.03 -3.67 6.21
C ILE A 217 -18.52 -2.22 6.23
N PRO A 218 -18.33 -1.48 7.34
CA PRO A 218 -18.77 -0.10 7.40
C PRO A 218 -17.81 0.82 6.65
N GLY A 219 -18.24 2.06 6.39
CA GLY A 219 -17.27 3.13 6.11
C GLY A 219 -16.45 3.38 7.38
N TYR A 220 -15.12 3.25 7.31
CA TYR A 220 -14.26 3.44 8.47
C TYR A 220 -13.02 4.27 8.17
N GLU A 221 -12.50 4.86 9.24
CA GLU A 221 -11.19 5.50 9.31
C GLU A 221 -10.35 4.83 10.39
N LEU A 222 -9.03 4.98 10.25
CA LEU A 222 -8.06 4.53 11.22
C LEU A 222 -7.57 5.72 12.03
N LEU A 223 -7.64 5.60 13.35
CA LEU A 223 -6.95 6.49 14.26
C LEU A 223 -5.69 5.78 14.74
N VAL A 224 -4.54 6.24 14.26
CA VAL A 224 -3.23 5.65 14.54
C VAL A 224 -2.51 6.51 15.56
N ARG A 225 -2.02 5.87 16.62
CA ARG A 225 -1.28 6.53 17.69
C ARG A 225 0.21 6.24 17.54
N TYR A 226 1.01 7.28 17.41
CA TYR A 226 2.47 7.23 17.36
C TYR A 226 3.08 7.87 18.61
N GLU A 227 4.37 7.63 18.83
CA GLU A 227 5.14 8.37 19.82
C GLU A 227 5.24 9.85 19.41
N GLY A 228 5.00 10.75 20.36
CA GLY A 228 5.07 12.19 20.17
C GLY A 228 6.48 12.74 20.40
N HIS A 229 6.67 14.01 20.06
CA HIS A 229 7.96 14.70 20.20
C HIS A 229 8.39 14.92 21.66
N ALA A 230 7.43 14.98 22.58
CA ALA A 230 7.70 15.05 24.02
C ALA A 230 7.66 13.64 24.61
N ALA A 231 8.59 13.33 25.52
CA ALA A 231 8.65 12.05 26.19
C ALA A 231 7.31 11.70 26.86
N GLY A 232 6.73 10.57 26.48
CA GLY A 232 5.43 10.10 26.98
C GLY A 232 4.19 10.76 26.35
N ALA A 233 4.36 11.73 25.45
CA ALA A 233 3.25 12.24 24.65
C ALA A 233 2.97 11.28 23.49
N ALA A 234 1.70 11.11 23.13
CA ALA A 234 1.29 10.35 21.96
C ALA A 234 0.65 11.28 20.93
N HIS A 235 1.01 11.10 19.67
CA HIS A 235 0.42 11.82 18.55
C HIS A 235 -0.60 10.90 17.85
N GLU A 236 -1.86 11.35 17.74
CA GLU A 236 -2.91 10.61 17.04
C GLU A 236 -3.18 11.22 15.66
N VAL A 237 -3.21 10.39 14.64
CA VAL A 237 -3.48 10.78 13.24
C VAL A 237 -4.68 9.99 12.73
N ARG A 238 -5.63 10.68 12.11
CA ARG A 238 -6.72 10.06 11.36
C ARG A 238 -6.28 9.83 9.92
N VAL A 239 -6.41 8.60 9.45
CA VAL A 239 -6.06 8.20 8.08
C VAL A 239 -7.11 7.26 7.52
N ALA A 240 -7.38 7.37 6.22
CA ALA A 240 -8.11 6.35 5.50
C ALA A 240 -7.23 5.10 5.30
N ASP A 241 -7.86 3.93 5.21
CA ASP A 241 -7.16 2.67 4.95
C ASP A 241 -6.89 2.50 3.44
N PRO A 242 -5.63 2.39 2.98
CA PRO A 242 -5.33 2.12 1.57
C PRO A 242 -5.89 0.78 1.07
N TYR A 243 -6.01 -0.23 1.94
CA TYR A 243 -6.32 -1.60 1.53
C TYR A 243 -7.82 -1.87 1.40
N ARG A 244 -8.67 -0.86 1.61
CA ARG A 244 -10.13 -0.96 1.35
C ARG A 244 -10.50 -0.75 -0.12
N PHE A 245 -9.56 -0.24 -0.92
CA PHE A 245 -9.84 0.19 -2.30
C PHE A 245 -9.61 -0.94 -3.31
N LEU A 246 -10.55 -1.12 -4.23
CA LEU A 246 -10.45 -2.05 -5.35
C LEU A 246 -9.37 -1.61 -6.36
N PRO A 247 -8.93 -2.51 -7.26
CA PRO A 247 -8.13 -2.15 -8.43
C PRO A 247 -8.65 -0.91 -9.15
N ALA A 248 -7.80 0.10 -9.31
CA ALA A 248 -8.10 1.32 -10.04
C ALA A 248 -7.59 1.27 -11.49
N LEU A 249 -6.91 0.20 -11.89
CA LEU A 249 -6.53 -0.05 -13.28
C LEU A 249 -7.47 -1.10 -13.89
N GLY A 250 -7.98 -0.82 -15.09
CA GLY A 250 -8.98 -1.67 -15.74
C GLY A 250 -8.39 -2.90 -16.43
N GLU A 251 -9.23 -3.89 -16.72
CA GLU A 251 -8.81 -5.12 -17.41
C GLU A 251 -8.29 -4.85 -18.83
N LEU A 252 -8.87 -3.87 -19.53
CA LEU A 252 -8.41 -3.48 -20.87
C LEU A 252 -6.98 -2.92 -20.85
N ASP A 253 -6.68 -2.04 -19.89
CA ASP A 253 -5.33 -1.48 -19.73
C ASP A 253 -4.32 -2.61 -19.47
N LEU A 254 -4.65 -3.53 -18.55
CA LEU A 254 -3.81 -4.68 -18.22
C LEU A 254 -3.57 -5.59 -19.44
N HIS A 255 -4.60 -5.80 -20.26
CA HIS A 255 -4.50 -6.56 -21.49
C HIS A 255 -3.56 -5.90 -22.50
N LEU A 256 -3.76 -4.60 -22.78
CA LEU A 256 -2.92 -3.84 -23.72
C LEU A 256 -1.47 -3.73 -23.25
N ILE A 257 -1.22 -3.61 -21.94
CA ILE A 257 0.11 -3.63 -21.34
C ILE A 257 0.78 -4.99 -21.60
N SER A 258 0.05 -6.08 -21.37
CA SER A 258 0.57 -7.44 -21.52
C SER A 258 0.95 -7.77 -22.96
N GLU A 259 0.28 -7.16 -23.95
CA GLU A 259 0.58 -7.33 -25.37
C GLU A 259 1.59 -6.30 -25.90
N GLY A 260 2.00 -5.32 -25.09
CA GLY A 260 2.86 -4.21 -25.53
C GLY A 260 2.18 -3.27 -26.53
N ARG A 261 0.84 -3.20 -26.53
CA ARG A 261 0.03 -2.39 -27.45
C ARG A 261 -0.58 -1.14 -26.79
N HIS A 262 -0.28 -0.89 -25.52
CA HIS A 262 -0.81 0.27 -24.82
C HIS A 262 -0.10 1.56 -25.27
N GLU A 263 -0.69 2.28 -26.21
CA GLU A 263 -0.11 3.50 -26.78
C GLU A 263 0.05 4.63 -25.75
N GLU A 264 -0.85 4.68 -24.76
CA GLU A 264 -0.87 5.69 -23.70
C GLU A 264 -0.35 5.16 -22.35
N LEU A 265 0.73 4.37 -22.39
CA LEU A 265 1.23 3.64 -21.20
C LEU A 265 1.51 4.55 -19.99
N TRP A 266 1.86 5.82 -20.23
CA TRP A 266 2.11 6.82 -19.18
C TRP A 266 0.86 7.22 -18.40
N HIS A 267 -0.36 7.01 -18.92
CA HIS A 267 -1.61 7.19 -18.18
C HIS A 267 -1.93 5.99 -17.29
N ALA A 268 -1.45 4.80 -17.66
CA ALA A 268 -1.66 3.58 -16.91
C ALA A 268 -0.61 3.39 -15.79
N LEU A 269 0.67 3.57 -16.12
CA LEU A 269 1.80 3.39 -15.20
C LEU A 269 2.23 4.70 -14.53
N GLY A 270 2.93 4.59 -13.40
CA GLY A 270 3.44 5.72 -12.62
C GLY A 270 2.53 6.15 -11.48
N ALA A 271 2.67 7.40 -11.06
CA ALA A 271 1.90 8.01 -9.99
C ALA A 271 0.84 8.97 -10.56
N HIS A 272 -0.43 8.69 -10.28
CA HIS A 272 -1.57 9.46 -10.79
C HIS A 272 -2.45 9.92 -9.63
N PRO A 273 -2.42 11.22 -9.28
CA PRO A 273 -3.39 11.81 -8.36
C PRO A 273 -4.81 11.62 -8.90
N MET A 274 -5.70 11.08 -8.08
CA MET A 274 -7.09 10.80 -8.45
C MET A 274 -8.01 10.76 -7.23
N SER A 275 -9.32 10.76 -7.48
CA SER A 275 -10.32 10.40 -6.47
C SER A 275 -10.73 8.95 -6.67
N HIS A 276 -10.65 8.14 -5.62
CA HIS A 276 -11.11 6.74 -5.66
C HIS A 276 -12.11 6.51 -4.53
N GLY A 277 -13.32 6.05 -4.86
CA GLY A 277 -14.41 5.91 -3.87
C GLY A 277 -14.74 7.21 -3.13
N GLY A 278 -14.60 8.37 -3.79
CA GLY A 278 -14.83 9.69 -3.20
C GLY A 278 -13.69 10.22 -2.31
N VAL A 279 -12.59 9.49 -2.17
CA VAL A 279 -11.42 9.90 -1.36
C VAL A 279 -10.29 10.37 -2.28
N PRO A 280 -9.74 11.58 -2.10
CA PRO A 280 -8.59 12.03 -2.86
C PRO A 280 -7.31 11.29 -2.42
N GLY A 281 -6.46 10.95 -3.37
CA GLY A 281 -5.19 10.29 -3.14
C GLY A 281 -4.39 10.12 -4.42
N THR A 282 -3.43 9.21 -4.41
CA THR A 282 -2.61 8.91 -5.59
C THR A 282 -2.57 7.41 -5.82
N ARG A 283 -2.83 7.00 -7.07
CA ARG A 283 -2.60 5.63 -7.55
C ARG A 283 -1.15 5.50 -7.97
N PHE A 284 -0.45 4.51 -7.42
CA PHE A 284 0.90 4.15 -7.81
C PHE A 284 0.87 2.82 -8.56
N THR A 285 1.54 2.79 -9.70
CA THR A 285 1.59 1.63 -10.59
C THR A 285 2.99 1.45 -11.15
N VAL A 286 3.48 0.21 -11.16
CA VAL A 286 4.81 -0.12 -11.70
C VAL A 286 4.78 -1.50 -12.33
N TRP A 287 5.50 -1.66 -13.45
CA TRP A 287 5.67 -2.95 -14.08
C TRP A 287 6.93 -3.63 -13.51
N ALA A 288 6.74 -4.76 -12.83
CA ALA A 288 7.80 -5.54 -12.20
C ALA A 288 7.42 -7.03 -12.18
N PRO A 289 7.38 -7.71 -13.35
CA PRO A 289 6.81 -9.05 -13.51
C PRO A 289 7.53 -10.14 -12.69
N ASN A 290 8.83 -9.97 -12.45
CA ASN A 290 9.65 -10.95 -11.73
C ASN A 290 9.83 -10.62 -10.25
N ALA A 291 9.20 -9.55 -9.74
CA ALA A 291 9.28 -9.20 -8.33
C ALA A 291 8.48 -10.20 -7.49
N GLN A 292 8.98 -10.53 -6.31
CA GLN A 292 8.19 -11.26 -5.31
C GLN A 292 7.26 -10.34 -4.53
N GLY A 293 7.64 -9.07 -4.38
CA GLY A 293 6.87 -8.06 -3.70
C GLY A 293 7.37 -6.66 -4.05
N VAL A 294 6.47 -5.70 -4.06
CA VAL A 294 6.77 -4.28 -4.27
C VAL A 294 6.15 -3.49 -3.13
N ARG A 295 6.87 -2.48 -2.64
CA ARG A 295 6.46 -1.56 -1.59
C ARG A 295 6.64 -0.13 -2.05
N LEU A 296 5.84 0.76 -1.48
CA LEU A 296 5.94 2.19 -1.74
C LEU A 296 6.60 2.89 -0.56
N ALA A 297 7.74 3.54 -0.82
CA ALA A 297 8.45 4.37 0.14
C ALA A 297 8.46 5.82 -0.35
N GLY A 298 8.32 6.78 0.56
CA GLY A 298 8.39 8.20 0.20
C GLY A 298 8.48 9.09 1.43
N ASP A 299 8.39 10.40 1.22
CA ASP A 299 8.48 11.37 2.32
C ASP A 299 7.39 11.11 3.39
N PHE A 300 6.19 10.70 2.96
CA PHE A 300 5.06 10.37 3.82
C PHE A 300 5.23 9.06 4.63
N THR A 301 6.26 8.26 4.34
CA THR A 301 6.66 7.11 5.17
C THR A 301 8.05 7.27 5.78
N TYR A 302 8.65 8.46 5.72
CA TYR A 302 10.04 8.66 6.12
C TYR A 302 10.99 7.65 5.42
N TRP A 303 10.68 7.32 4.16
CA TRP A 303 11.41 6.37 3.33
C TRP A 303 11.42 4.91 3.85
N ASP A 304 10.51 4.52 4.74
CA ASP A 304 10.22 3.11 5.07
C ASP A 304 9.06 2.58 4.22
N GLY A 305 9.33 1.61 3.35
CA GLY A 305 8.31 1.01 2.48
C GLY A 305 7.39 0.01 3.20
N THR A 306 7.69 -0.38 4.43
CA THR A 306 7.00 -1.47 5.15
C THR A 306 5.50 -1.21 5.32
N GLN A 307 5.09 0.05 5.43
CA GLN A 307 3.68 0.43 5.60
C GLN A 307 2.80 0.18 4.36
N TYR A 308 3.40 0.21 3.15
CA TYR A 308 2.64 0.22 1.89
C TYR A 308 3.12 -0.84 0.89
N PRO A 309 3.02 -2.16 1.21
CA PRO A 309 3.12 -3.19 0.20
C PRO A 309 2.00 -3.10 -0.86
N MET A 310 2.38 -3.28 -2.13
CA MET A 310 1.51 -3.18 -3.30
C MET A 310 0.98 -4.56 -3.69
N ARG A 311 -0.19 -4.62 -4.36
CA ARG A 311 -0.72 -5.86 -4.94
C ARG A 311 -0.21 -6.05 -6.37
N SER A 312 -0.01 -7.30 -6.76
CA SER A 312 0.18 -7.70 -8.15
C SER A 312 -1.17 -7.90 -8.84
N LEU A 313 -1.33 -7.38 -10.05
CA LEU A 313 -2.54 -7.47 -10.86
C LEU A 313 -2.45 -8.66 -11.83
N GLY A 314 -2.55 -9.86 -11.26
CA GLY A 314 -2.58 -11.11 -12.01
C GLY A 314 -1.29 -11.40 -12.78
N SER A 315 -1.41 -11.89 -14.02
CA SER A 315 -0.28 -12.27 -14.88
C SER A 315 0.35 -11.10 -15.66
N SER A 316 -0.17 -9.88 -15.52
CA SER A 316 0.33 -8.70 -16.24
C SER A 316 1.73 -8.27 -15.80
N GLY A 317 2.13 -8.65 -14.57
CA GLY A 317 3.34 -8.15 -13.92
C GLY A 317 3.24 -6.71 -13.44
N VAL A 318 2.05 -6.10 -13.50
CA VAL A 318 1.78 -4.76 -12.97
C VAL A 318 1.47 -4.85 -11.49
N TRP A 319 2.11 -3.98 -10.72
CA TRP A 319 1.86 -3.78 -9.30
C TRP A 319 1.14 -2.47 -9.07
N GLU A 320 0.19 -2.45 -8.14
CA GLU A 320 -0.68 -1.31 -7.91
C GLU A 320 -0.96 -1.09 -6.42
N LEU A 321 -1.07 0.18 -6.02
CA LEU A 321 -1.63 0.60 -4.75
C LEU A 321 -2.21 2.02 -4.87
N PHE A 322 -3.42 2.23 -4.37
CA PHE A 322 -3.98 3.56 -4.16
C PHE A 322 -3.72 3.98 -2.71
N VAL A 323 -3.07 5.14 -2.52
CA VAL A 323 -2.79 5.68 -1.19
C VAL A 323 -3.58 6.98 -0.99
N PRO A 324 -4.53 7.00 -0.05
CA PRO A 324 -5.34 8.18 0.22
C PRO A 324 -4.51 9.30 0.87
N GLY A 325 -4.87 10.55 0.60
CA GLY A 325 -4.25 11.74 1.19
C GLY A 325 -2.89 12.14 0.61
N ILE A 326 -2.33 11.36 -0.34
CA ILE A 326 -1.11 11.72 -1.04
C ILE A 326 -1.47 12.54 -2.29
N GLY A 327 -0.95 13.76 -2.36
CA GLY A 327 -1.14 14.67 -3.48
C GLY A 327 0.12 14.89 -4.32
N GLU A 328 0.03 15.85 -5.24
CA GLU A 328 1.14 16.25 -6.10
C GLU A 328 2.36 16.75 -5.30
N GLY A 329 3.56 16.55 -5.86
CA GLY A 329 4.83 16.99 -5.28
C GLY A 329 5.44 16.02 -4.25
N ALA A 330 4.72 14.97 -3.83
CA ALA A 330 5.26 13.95 -2.95
C ALA A 330 6.40 13.16 -3.62
N ARG A 331 7.55 13.06 -2.97
CA ARG A 331 8.67 12.23 -3.45
C ARG A 331 8.46 10.78 -3.03
N TYR A 332 8.73 9.87 -3.95
CA TYR A 332 8.56 8.44 -3.72
C TYR A 332 9.57 7.61 -4.49
N LYS A 333 9.72 6.36 -4.06
CA LYS A 333 10.42 5.27 -4.75
C LYS A 333 9.65 3.97 -4.52
N PHE A 334 9.90 3.00 -5.39
CA PHE A 334 9.48 1.63 -5.19
C PHE A 334 10.62 0.85 -4.54
N GLU A 335 10.31 0.17 -3.44
CA GLU A 335 11.17 -0.84 -2.84
C GLU A 335 10.76 -2.19 -3.41
N ILE A 336 11.64 -2.80 -4.21
CA ILE A 336 11.34 -4.02 -4.97
C ILE A 336 12.10 -5.18 -4.36
N THR A 337 11.39 -6.26 -4.06
CA THR A 337 11.99 -7.53 -3.66
C THR A 337 12.10 -8.45 -4.87
N GLY A 338 13.32 -8.71 -5.30
CA GLY A 338 13.64 -9.55 -6.46
C GLY A 338 13.35 -11.05 -6.24
N PRO A 339 13.48 -11.86 -7.29
CA PRO A 339 13.24 -13.31 -7.25
C PRO A 339 14.26 -14.07 -6.40
N ASP A 340 15.43 -13.50 -6.13
CA ASP A 340 16.45 -14.02 -5.21
C ASP A 340 16.27 -13.53 -3.76
N GLY A 341 15.27 -12.68 -3.51
CA GLY A 341 15.04 -12.05 -2.20
C GLY A 341 15.88 -10.81 -1.95
N SER A 342 16.71 -10.37 -2.91
CA SER A 342 17.39 -9.08 -2.83
C SER A 342 16.37 -7.93 -2.84
N ARG A 343 16.71 -6.82 -2.19
CA ARG A 343 15.84 -5.64 -2.07
C ARG A 343 16.57 -4.41 -2.61
N SER A 344 15.93 -3.68 -3.52
CA SER A 344 16.46 -2.46 -4.15
C SER A 344 15.45 -1.33 -4.14
#